data_AF-A0A9P5K0R9-F1
#
_entry.id   AF-A0A9P5K0R9-F1
#
_cell.length_a   1.000
_cell.length_b   1.000
_cell.length_c   1.000
_cell.angle_alpha   90.00
_cell.angle_beta   90.00
_cell.angle_gamma   90.00
#
_symmetry.space_group_name_H-M   'P 1'
#
loop_
_entity.id
_entity.type
_entity.pdbx_description
1 polymer ?
#
loop_
_entity_poly.entity_id
_entity_poly.type
_entity_poly.pdbx_seq_one_letter_code
_entity_poly.pdbx_strand_id
1 'polypeptide(L)'
;MSRYFPHTAYAEDQPLSHTILGVHVLTRGYTTGTIVGLGAVSAGSLYARLRRVAKPVTTTASPSAAAASTTLRKGLPRLLRKTGTASTVGLGLMGVALAGRMQGREDIEWRDRAWRLLENPGQLETDDWTYGGAAAGVVALGAWRLAGAKGFGGVRAAAGAAGLGSVAGTVGYMVWRYGMHAGKFPEYVPVEKVEFGRV
;
A
#
# COMPACT_ATOMS: atom_id res chain seq x y z
N MET A 1 10.39 -3.96 -4.29
CA MET A 1 11.37 -4.38 -5.26
C MET A 1 10.63 -5.07 -6.35
N SER A 2 10.67 -4.51 -7.53
CA SER A 2 10.08 -5.16 -8.69
C SER A 2 11.16 -5.97 -9.39
N ARG A 3 10.78 -7.08 -9.99
CA ARG A 3 11.63 -7.87 -10.92
C ARG A 3 12.24 -7.08 -12.09
N TYR A 4 11.84 -5.82 -12.26
CA TYR A 4 12.39 -4.89 -13.24
C TYR A 4 13.77 -4.31 -12.86
N PHE A 5 14.24 -4.51 -11.62
CA PHE A 5 15.61 -4.15 -11.26
C PHE A 5 16.59 -5.28 -11.65
N PRO A 6 17.78 -4.94 -12.17
CA PRO A 6 18.81 -5.92 -12.44
C PRO A 6 19.23 -6.65 -11.16
N HIS A 7 19.44 -7.96 -11.27
CA HIS A 7 19.93 -8.80 -10.19
C HIS A 7 21.17 -9.57 -10.66
N THR A 8 22.26 -9.43 -9.91
CA THR A 8 23.55 -10.04 -10.22
C THR A 8 23.71 -11.37 -9.49
N ALA A 9 24.55 -12.27 -10.00
CA ALA A 9 24.84 -13.53 -9.33
C ALA A 9 25.51 -13.34 -7.95
N TYR A 10 26.24 -12.24 -7.79
CA TYR A 10 26.97 -11.91 -6.56
C TYR A 10 26.49 -10.59 -5.97
N ALA A 11 26.54 -10.50 -4.65
CA ALA A 11 26.05 -9.35 -3.89
C ALA A 11 26.91 -8.11 -4.10
N GLU A 12 28.23 -8.28 -4.18
CA GLU A 12 29.22 -7.23 -4.40
C GLU A 12 29.01 -6.47 -5.71
N ASP A 13 28.43 -7.11 -6.71
CA ASP A 13 28.20 -6.53 -8.02
C ASP A 13 26.83 -5.85 -8.15
N GLN A 14 25.98 -5.93 -7.11
CA GLN A 14 24.58 -5.50 -7.20
C GLN A 14 24.48 -4.00 -7.55
N PRO A 15 24.01 -3.65 -8.76
CA PRO A 15 23.87 -2.25 -9.16
C PRO A 15 22.63 -1.63 -8.49
N LEU A 16 22.59 -0.30 -8.45
CA LEU A 16 21.44 0.49 -7.98
C LEU A 16 21.02 0.19 -6.53
N SER A 17 21.93 -0.28 -5.69
CA SER A 17 21.65 -0.71 -4.31
C SER A 17 20.90 0.34 -3.48
N HIS A 18 21.30 1.60 -3.57
CA HIS A 18 20.63 2.72 -2.89
C HIS A 18 19.20 2.94 -3.37
N THR A 19 18.97 2.84 -4.68
CA THR A 19 17.63 3.01 -5.28
C THR A 19 16.72 1.84 -4.92
N ILE A 20 17.22 0.62 -4.99
CA ILE A 20 16.51 -0.61 -4.61
C ILE A 20 16.08 -0.50 -3.14
N LEU A 21 17.04 -0.30 -2.24
CA LEU A 21 16.75 -0.20 -0.82
C LEU A 21 15.84 1.01 -0.50
N GLY A 22 16.12 2.16 -1.12
CA GLY A 22 15.35 3.38 -0.95
C GLY A 22 13.89 3.22 -1.35
N VAL A 23 13.64 2.76 -2.58
CA VAL A 23 12.28 2.56 -3.08
C VAL A 23 11.53 1.52 -2.24
N HIS A 24 12.19 0.44 -1.78
CA HIS A 24 11.56 -0.57 -0.93
C HIS A 24 11.09 0.07 0.39
N VAL A 25 12.03 0.69 1.10
CA VAL A 25 11.79 1.23 2.44
C VAL A 25 10.80 2.39 2.40
N LEU A 26 10.92 3.29 1.42
CA LEU A 26 9.98 4.40 1.25
C LEU A 26 8.58 3.90 0.90
N THR A 27 8.44 2.88 0.05
CA THR A 27 7.14 2.28 -0.29
C THR A 27 6.49 1.61 0.92
N ARG A 28 7.28 0.92 1.75
CA ARG A 28 6.79 0.34 3.01
C ARG A 28 6.36 1.42 3.99
N GLY A 29 7.15 2.48 4.14
CA GLY A 29 6.76 3.65 4.95
C GLY A 29 5.49 4.31 4.48
N TYR A 30 5.36 4.49 3.17
CA TYR A 30 4.19 5.08 2.54
C TYR A 30 2.92 4.26 2.78
N THR A 31 2.97 2.95 2.52
CA THR A 31 1.84 2.03 2.71
C THR A 31 1.45 1.92 4.17
N THR A 32 2.43 1.81 5.08
CA THR A 32 2.18 1.82 6.54
C THR A 32 1.54 3.13 6.99
N GLY A 33 2.02 4.27 6.48
CA GLY A 33 1.41 5.57 6.74
C GLY A 33 -0.05 5.63 6.30
N THR A 34 -0.41 5.02 5.17
CA THR A 34 -1.81 4.89 4.73
C THR A 34 -2.64 4.08 5.73
N ILE A 35 -2.13 2.93 6.20
CA ILE A 35 -2.82 2.06 7.16
C ILE A 35 -3.08 2.82 8.47
N VAL A 36 -2.08 3.54 8.98
CA VAL A 36 -2.24 4.39 10.17
C VAL A 36 -3.29 5.48 9.93
N GLY A 37 -3.24 6.13 8.76
CA GLY A 37 -4.24 7.14 8.37
C GLY A 37 -5.66 6.59 8.30
N LEU A 38 -5.83 5.37 7.76
CA LEU A 38 -7.10 4.65 7.74
C LEU A 38 -7.60 4.38 9.15
N GLY A 39 -6.74 3.85 10.02
CA GLY A 39 -7.05 3.63 11.43
C GLY A 39 -7.51 4.90 12.15
N ALA A 40 -6.80 6.01 11.93
CA ALA A 40 -7.14 7.30 12.53
C ALA A 40 -8.51 7.85 12.05
N VAL A 41 -8.83 7.70 10.75
CA VAL A 41 -10.13 8.12 10.22
C VAL A 41 -11.26 7.25 10.75
N SER A 42 -11.05 5.94 10.84
CA SER A 42 -12.02 4.98 11.39
C SER A 42 -12.28 5.25 12.87
N ALA A 43 -11.23 5.43 13.67
CA ALA A 43 -11.33 5.76 15.09
C ALA A 43 -12.06 7.09 15.32
N GLY A 44 -11.71 8.14 14.55
CA GLY A 44 -12.39 9.44 14.64
C GLY A 44 -13.87 9.38 14.26
N SER A 45 -14.23 8.53 13.28
CA SER A 45 -15.61 8.32 12.87
C SER A 45 -16.43 7.58 13.93
N LEU A 46 -15.85 6.53 14.53
CA LEU A 46 -16.46 5.80 15.63
C LEU A 46 -16.66 6.70 16.85
N TYR A 47 -15.64 7.47 17.22
CA TYR A 47 -15.71 8.42 18.32
C TYR A 47 -16.79 9.48 18.13
N ALA A 48 -16.91 10.05 16.93
CA ALA A 48 -17.96 11.00 16.61
C ALA A 48 -19.35 10.37 16.68
N ARG A 49 -19.51 9.10 16.29
CA ARG A 49 -20.77 8.37 16.41
C ARG A 49 -21.15 8.16 17.88
N LEU A 50 -20.21 7.70 18.70
CA LEU A 50 -20.42 7.49 20.14
C LEU A 50 -20.80 8.80 20.85
N ARG A 51 -20.15 9.93 20.51
CA ARG A 51 -20.51 11.25 21.06
C ARG A 51 -21.86 11.78 20.61
N ARG A 52 -22.36 11.38 19.43
CA ARG A 52 -23.69 11.79 18.94
C ARG A 52 -24.82 11.01 19.57
N VAL A 53 -24.59 9.75 19.95
CA VAL A 53 -25.56 8.96 20.72
C VAL A 53 -25.83 9.58 22.10
N ALA A 54 -24.88 10.34 22.65
CA ALA A 54 -25.04 11.11 23.87
C ALA A 54 -25.88 12.41 23.72
N LYS A 55 -26.33 12.76 22.50
CA LYS A 55 -27.32 13.84 22.28
C LYS A 55 -28.60 13.22 21.70
N PRO A 56 -29.79 13.47 22.29
CA PRO A 56 -31.02 12.89 21.78
C PRO A 56 -31.34 13.56 20.44
N VAL A 57 -31.19 12.81 19.35
CA VAL A 57 -31.72 13.19 18.04
C VAL A 57 -32.76 12.14 17.68
N THR A 58 -34.03 12.55 17.75
CA THR A 58 -35.19 11.82 17.24
C THR A 58 -35.10 11.79 15.71
N THR A 59 -34.43 10.79 15.15
CA THR A 59 -34.58 10.44 13.73
C THR A 59 -34.53 8.92 13.57
N THR A 60 -35.72 8.33 13.51
CA THR A 60 -36.00 6.97 13.04
C THR A 60 -35.89 6.95 11.51
N ALA A 61 -34.70 6.74 10.98
CA ALA A 61 -34.52 6.39 9.57
C ALA A 61 -33.50 5.26 9.46
N SER A 62 -33.97 4.09 9.01
CA SER A 62 -33.09 2.96 8.68
C SER A 62 -32.06 3.39 7.64
N PRO A 63 -30.76 3.10 7.82
CA PRO A 63 -29.76 3.42 6.81
C PRO A 63 -30.01 2.57 5.56
N SER A 64 -30.57 3.19 4.52
CA SER A 64 -30.63 2.59 3.18
C SER A 64 -29.23 2.50 2.57
N ALA A 65 -28.98 1.48 1.74
CA ALA A 65 -27.74 1.34 0.96
C ALA A 65 -27.41 2.61 0.13
N ALA A 66 -28.41 3.36 -0.31
CA ALA A 66 -28.24 4.64 -0.99
C ALA A 66 -27.67 5.73 -0.06
N ALA A 67 -28.02 5.72 1.23
CA ALA A 67 -27.51 6.65 2.23
C ALA A 67 -26.05 6.33 2.62
N ALA A 68 -25.71 5.04 2.70
CA ALA A 68 -24.32 4.58 2.87
C ALA A 68 -23.45 5.00 1.67
N SER A 69 -23.95 4.82 0.45
CA SER A 69 -23.27 5.21 -0.80
C SER A 69 -23.02 6.72 -0.88
N THR A 70 -24.00 7.54 -0.47
CA THR A 70 -23.88 9.00 -0.45
C THR A 70 -22.91 9.47 0.64
N THR A 71 -22.92 8.83 1.80
CA THR A 71 -21.98 9.12 2.90
C THR A 71 -20.55 8.75 2.53
N LEU A 72 -20.36 7.62 1.85
CA LEU A 72 -19.07 7.19 1.34
C LEU A 72 -18.55 8.15 0.26
N ARG A 73 -19.41 8.57 -0.69
CA ARG A 73 -19.06 9.58 -1.70
C ARG A 73 -18.66 10.93 -1.10
N LYS A 74 -19.33 11.37 -0.02
CA LYS A 74 -18.99 12.62 0.68
C LYS A 74 -17.75 12.48 1.59
N GLY A 75 -17.53 11.30 2.16
CA GLY A 75 -16.42 11.00 3.07
C GLY A 75 -15.11 10.69 2.35
N LEU A 76 -15.17 10.12 1.14
CA LEU A 76 -14.00 9.65 0.39
C LEU A 76 -12.98 10.76 0.08
N PRO A 77 -13.36 11.98 -0.35
CA PRO A 77 -12.41 13.08 -0.51
C PRO A 77 -11.65 13.43 0.78
N ARG A 78 -12.33 13.37 1.93
CA ARG A 78 -11.72 13.63 3.24
C ARG A 78 -10.79 12.49 3.64
N LEU A 79 -11.21 11.25 3.39
CA LEU A 79 -10.40 10.06 3.61
C LEU A 79 -9.11 10.15 2.80
N LEU A 80 -9.20 10.37 1.48
CA LEU A 80 -8.05 10.50 0.58
C LEU A 80 -7.06 11.57 1.06
N ARG A 81 -7.52 12.74 1.51
CA ARG A 81 -6.61 13.76 2.03
C ARG A 81 -5.93 13.33 3.33
N LYS A 82 -6.67 12.68 4.24
CA LYS A 82 -6.14 12.23 5.54
C LYS A 82 -5.16 11.09 5.38
N THR A 83 -5.50 10.08 4.59
CA THR A 83 -4.59 8.98 4.28
C THR A 83 -3.39 9.49 3.50
N GLY A 84 -3.58 10.35 2.49
CA GLY A 84 -2.48 10.93 1.73
C GLY A 84 -1.49 11.74 2.58
N THR A 85 -1.96 12.53 3.54
CA THR A 85 -1.06 13.17 4.52
C THR A 85 -0.31 12.14 5.35
N ALA A 86 -1.00 11.13 5.88
CA ALA A 86 -0.38 10.10 6.71
C ALA A 86 0.66 9.26 5.92
N SER A 87 0.37 8.91 4.66
CA SER A 87 1.31 8.23 3.76
C SER A 87 2.55 9.08 3.48
N THR A 88 2.38 10.39 3.26
CA THR A 88 3.51 11.31 3.03
C THR A 88 4.38 11.43 4.28
N VAL A 89 3.76 11.51 5.47
CA VAL A 89 4.49 11.51 6.75
C VAL A 89 5.22 10.18 6.95
N GLY A 90 4.57 9.04 6.70
CA GLY A 90 5.20 7.71 6.79
C GLY A 90 6.39 7.55 5.85
N LEU A 91 6.29 8.05 4.62
CA LEU A 91 7.38 8.09 3.66
C LEU A 91 8.54 8.95 4.16
N GLY A 92 8.27 10.15 4.66
CA GLY A 92 9.29 11.04 5.21
C GLY A 92 10.01 10.42 6.42
N LEU A 93 9.26 9.87 7.37
CA LEU A 93 9.82 9.22 8.57
C LEU A 93 10.69 8.02 8.21
N MET A 94 10.24 7.16 7.28
CA MET A 94 11.05 6.02 6.84
C MET A 94 12.25 6.44 5.99
N GLY A 95 12.18 7.56 5.27
CA GLY A 95 13.33 8.15 4.60
C GLY A 95 14.41 8.58 5.58
N VAL A 96 14.02 9.30 6.64
CA VAL A 96 14.94 9.69 7.73
C VAL A 96 15.48 8.45 8.45
N ALA A 97 14.63 7.45 8.74
CA ALA A 97 15.05 6.22 9.38
C ALA A 97 16.05 5.42 8.51
N LEU A 98 15.83 5.36 7.19
CA LEU A 98 16.78 4.74 6.26
C LEU A 98 18.11 5.48 6.26
N ALA A 99 18.08 6.80 6.12
CA ALA A 99 19.29 7.62 6.13
C ALA A 99 20.08 7.42 7.42
N GLY A 100 19.41 7.47 8.59
CA GLY A 100 20.06 7.22 9.88
C GLY A 100 20.59 5.80 10.03
N ARG A 101 19.81 4.78 9.60
CA ARG A 101 20.23 3.37 9.66
C ARG A 101 21.47 3.09 8.80
N MET A 102 21.57 3.77 7.67
CA MET A 102 22.64 3.56 6.70
C MET A 102 23.78 4.58 6.80
N GLN A 103 23.71 5.51 7.75
CA GLN A 103 24.77 6.47 7.99
C GLN A 103 26.04 5.74 8.43
N GLY A 104 27.16 6.02 7.76
CA GLY A 104 28.46 5.39 8.03
C GLY A 104 28.58 3.93 7.57
N ARG A 105 27.62 3.43 6.78
CA ARG A 105 27.71 2.09 6.18
C ARG A 105 28.45 2.14 4.85
N GLU A 106 29.29 1.14 4.61
CA GLU A 106 30.03 0.97 3.37
C GLU A 106 29.12 0.57 2.21
N ASP A 107 29.54 0.86 0.98
CA ASP A 107 28.77 0.55 -0.24
C ASP A 107 28.44 -0.95 -0.35
N ILE A 108 29.36 -1.82 0.08
CA ILE A 108 29.13 -3.27 0.06
C ILE A 108 27.95 -3.67 0.96
N GLU A 109 27.73 -2.98 2.08
CA GLU A 109 26.57 -3.25 2.93
C GLU A 109 25.25 -2.82 2.28
N TRP A 110 25.27 -1.72 1.52
CA TRP A 110 24.11 -1.31 0.72
C TRP A 110 23.79 -2.37 -0.32
N ARG A 111 24.82 -2.85 -1.03
CA ARG A 111 24.71 -3.86 -2.08
C ARG A 111 24.23 -5.20 -1.53
N ASP A 112 24.80 -5.72 -0.45
CA ASP A 112 24.37 -6.95 0.22
C ASP A 112 22.90 -6.88 0.66
N ARG A 113 22.49 -5.78 1.30
CA ARG A 113 21.07 -5.60 1.70
C ARG A 113 20.14 -5.55 0.49
N ALA A 114 20.50 -4.78 -0.54
CA ALA A 114 19.72 -4.67 -1.76
C ALA A 114 19.61 -6.02 -2.49
N TRP A 115 20.71 -6.77 -2.56
CA TRP A 115 20.78 -8.09 -3.18
C TRP A 115 19.86 -9.08 -2.46
N ARG A 116 19.91 -9.15 -1.12
CA ARG A 116 19.01 -10.01 -0.32
C ARG A 116 17.53 -9.66 -0.46
N LEU A 117 17.19 -8.39 -0.72
CA LEU A 117 15.81 -8.00 -1.01
C LEU A 117 15.33 -8.53 -2.37
N LEU A 118 16.22 -8.56 -3.36
CA LEU A 118 15.92 -9.11 -4.69
C LEU A 118 15.89 -10.64 -4.70
N GLU A 119 16.72 -11.28 -3.89
CA GLU A 119 16.73 -12.75 -3.73
C GLU A 119 15.44 -13.26 -3.05
N ASN A 120 14.66 -12.40 -2.40
CA ASN A 120 13.43 -12.80 -1.72
C ASN A 120 12.19 -12.70 -2.64
N PRO A 121 11.67 -13.82 -3.19
CA PRO A 121 10.56 -13.79 -4.14
C PRO A 121 9.25 -13.26 -3.52
N GLY A 122 9.04 -13.49 -2.21
CA GLY A 122 7.86 -12.98 -1.52
C GLY A 122 7.87 -11.47 -1.40
N GLN A 123 9.03 -10.86 -1.16
CA GLN A 123 9.14 -9.41 -1.15
C GLN A 123 8.96 -8.81 -2.54
N LEU A 124 9.53 -9.46 -3.57
CA LEU A 124 9.36 -9.04 -4.96
C LEU A 124 7.89 -9.00 -5.36
N GLU A 125 7.18 -10.11 -5.15
CA GLU A 125 5.79 -10.22 -5.54
C GLU A 125 4.90 -9.28 -4.71
N THR A 126 5.12 -9.19 -3.40
CA THR A 126 4.36 -8.24 -2.56
C THR A 126 4.50 -6.82 -3.09
N ASP A 127 5.72 -6.43 -3.46
CA ASP A 127 6.00 -5.08 -3.94
C ASP A 127 5.41 -4.84 -5.35
N ASP A 128 5.44 -5.82 -6.25
CA ASP A 128 4.75 -5.76 -7.56
C ASP A 128 3.24 -5.49 -7.39
N TRP A 129 2.57 -6.23 -6.51
CA TRP A 129 1.16 -6.02 -6.20
C TRP A 129 0.90 -4.66 -5.55
N THR A 130 1.80 -4.23 -4.67
CA THR A 130 1.71 -2.93 -3.99
C THR A 130 1.82 -1.78 -5.01
N TYR A 131 2.73 -1.86 -5.97
CA TYR A 131 2.87 -0.87 -7.04
C TYR A 131 1.69 -0.90 -8.02
N GLY A 132 1.26 -2.09 -8.43
CA GLY A 132 0.09 -2.26 -9.29
C GLY A 132 -1.17 -1.66 -8.66
N GLY A 133 -1.39 -1.95 -7.38
CA GLY A 133 -2.48 -1.36 -6.60
C GLY A 133 -2.38 0.16 -6.50
N ALA A 134 -1.19 0.71 -6.22
CA ALA A 134 -0.98 2.16 -6.15
C ALA A 134 -1.29 2.86 -7.47
N ALA A 135 -0.81 2.30 -8.59
CA ALA A 135 -1.08 2.80 -9.93
C ALA A 135 -2.59 2.75 -10.24
N ALA A 136 -3.26 1.63 -9.98
CA ALA A 136 -4.70 1.49 -10.15
C ALA A 136 -5.50 2.51 -9.33
N GLY A 137 -5.07 2.79 -8.09
CA GLY A 137 -5.68 3.82 -7.24
C GLY A 137 -5.60 5.23 -7.85
N VAL A 138 -4.44 5.61 -8.40
CA VAL A 138 -4.27 6.90 -9.08
C VAL A 138 -5.11 6.98 -10.36
N VAL A 139 -5.15 5.90 -11.16
CA VAL A 139 -5.97 5.81 -12.37
C VAL A 139 -7.45 5.97 -12.03
N ALA A 140 -7.95 5.29 -10.99
CA ALA A 140 -9.32 5.40 -10.53
C ALA A 140 -9.66 6.85 -10.08
N LEU A 141 -8.74 7.52 -9.39
CA LEU A 141 -8.91 8.94 -9.04
C LEU A 141 -8.99 9.82 -10.29
N GLY A 142 -8.17 9.57 -11.31
CA GLY A 142 -8.21 10.24 -12.60
C GLY A 142 -9.57 10.09 -13.28
N ALA A 143 -10.09 8.85 -13.35
CA ALA A 143 -11.40 8.56 -13.91
C ALA A 143 -12.53 9.31 -13.18
N TRP A 144 -12.52 9.37 -11.84
CA TRP A 144 -13.50 10.16 -11.08
C TRP A 144 -13.42 11.66 -11.35
N ARG A 145 -12.21 12.20 -11.53
CA ARG A 145 -12.03 13.61 -11.90
C ARG A 145 -12.61 13.91 -13.28
N LEU A 146 -12.33 13.04 -14.26
CA LEU A 146 -12.87 13.16 -15.62
C LEU A 146 -14.40 13.07 -15.64
N ALA A 147 -14.99 12.27 -14.74
CA ALA A 147 -16.44 12.18 -14.55
C ALA A 147 -17.06 13.37 -13.76
N GLY A 148 -16.29 14.43 -13.47
CA GLY A 148 -16.80 15.65 -12.82
C GLY A 148 -16.94 15.56 -11.29
N ALA A 149 -16.34 14.56 -10.64
CA ALA A 149 -16.42 14.40 -9.19
C ALA A 149 -15.69 15.54 -8.44
N LYS A 150 -16.44 16.35 -7.70
CA LYS A 150 -15.90 17.46 -6.88
C LYS A 150 -15.20 16.94 -5.62
N GLY A 151 -14.15 17.64 -5.18
CA GLY A 151 -13.43 17.36 -3.93
C GLY A 151 -12.24 16.40 -4.06
N PHE A 152 -12.09 15.72 -5.20
CA PHE A 152 -11.02 14.77 -5.50
C PHE A 152 -9.72 15.40 -6.03
N GLY A 153 -9.61 16.73 -6.03
CA GLY A 153 -8.44 17.47 -6.51
C GLY A 153 -7.26 17.54 -5.53
N GLY A 154 -6.08 17.85 -6.07
CA GLY A 154 -4.86 18.15 -5.31
C GLY A 154 -3.93 16.95 -5.05
N VAL A 155 -2.68 17.26 -4.69
CA VAL A 155 -1.61 16.29 -4.45
C VAL A 155 -1.91 15.34 -3.29
N ARG A 156 -2.60 15.82 -2.24
CA ARG A 156 -2.99 14.98 -1.10
C ARG A 156 -4.04 13.93 -1.48
N ALA A 157 -4.95 14.25 -2.39
CA ALA A 157 -5.94 13.28 -2.87
C ALA A 157 -5.28 12.22 -3.77
N ALA A 158 -4.34 12.63 -4.62
CA ALA A 158 -3.54 11.71 -5.44
C ALA A 158 -2.68 10.79 -4.56
N ALA A 159 -2.00 11.34 -3.56
CA ALA A 159 -1.25 10.57 -2.58
C ALA A 159 -2.17 9.58 -1.84
N GLY A 160 -3.32 10.05 -1.34
CA GLY A 160 -4.29 9.17 -0.69
C GLY A 160 -4.78 8.03 -1.57
N ALA A 161 -5.01 8.30 -2.87
CA ALA A 161 -5.46 7.30 -3.81
C ALA A 161 -4.36 6.26 -4.10
N ALA A 162 -3.12 6.70 -4.32
CA ALA A 162 -1.97 5.81 -4.44
C ALA A 162 -1.77 4.97 -3.17
N GLY A 163 -1.94 5.57 -1.98
CA GLY A 163 -1.78 4.89 -0.70
C GLY A 163 -2.87 3.84 -0.45
N LEU A 164 -4.13 4.18 -0.70
CA LEU A 164 -5.23 3.20 -0.59
C LEU A 164 -5.08 2.08 -1.62
N GLY A 165 -4.66 2.44 -2.82
CA GLY A 165 -4.33 1.47 -3.87
C GLY A 165 -3.22 0.53 -3.45
N SER A 166 -2.15 1.03 -2.83
CA SER A 166 -1.01 0.21 -2.39
C SER A 166 -1.40 -0.78 -1.29
N VAL A 167 -2.25 -0.34 -0.34
CA VAL A 167 -2.83 -1.23 0.69
C VAL A 167 -3.72 -2.29 0.04
N ALA A 168 -4.59 -1.92 -0.90
CA ALA A 168 -5.44 -2.87 -1.61
C ALA A 168 -4.60 -3.89 -2.39
N GLY A 169 -3.51 -3.47 -3.03
CA GLY A 169 -2.53 -4.35 -3.67
C GLY A 169 -1.87 -5.31 -2.69
N THR A 170 -1.40 -4.82 -1.54
CA THR A 170 -0.82 -5.67 -0.48
C THR A 170 -1.82 -6.72 0.02
N VAL A 171 -3.07 -6.31 0.30
CA VAL A 171 -4.12 -7.24 0.73
C VAL A 171 -4.44 -8.25 -0.37
N GLY A 172 -4.51 -7.80 -1.62
CA GLY A 172 -4.70 -8.66 -2.80
C GLY A 172 -3.61 -9.72 -2.90
N TYR A 173 -2.34 -9.33 -2.72
CA TYR A 173 -1.22 -10.27 -2.65
C TYR A 173 -1.41 -11.28 -1.53
N MET A 174 -1.81 -10.86 -0.33
CA MET A 174 -2.00 -11.78 0.80
C MET A 174 -3.09 -12.81 0.50
N VAL A 175 -4.21 -12.36 -0.07
CA VAL A 175 -5.32 -13.24 -0.48
C VAL A 175 -4.88 -14.19 -1.59
N TRP A 176 -4.17 -13.70 -2.60
CA TRP A 176 -3.67 -14.51 -3.71
C TRP A 176 -2.64 -15.55 -3.23
N ARG A 177 -1.56 -15.08 -2.59
CA ARG A 177 -0.42 -15.91 -2.22
C ARG A 177 -0.78 -16.91 -1.12
N TYR A 178 -1.42 -16.46 -0.04
CA TYR A 178 -1.70 -17.31 1.11
C TYR A 178 -3.08 -17.95 1.08
N GLY A 179 -4.07 -17.28 0.49
CA GLY A 179 -5.42 -17.82 0.35
C GLY A 179 -5.54 -18.82 -0.80
N MET A 180 -5.06 -18.47 -2.00
CA MET A 180 -5.20 -19.32 -3.18
C MET A 180 -4.00 -20.25 -3.41
N HIS A 181 -2.79 -19.75 -3.20
CA HIS A 181 -1.55 -20.50 -3.48
C HIS A 181 -0.89 -21.16 -2.25
N ALA A 182 -1.56 -21.15 -1.09
CA ALA A 182 -1.09 -21.76 0.16
C ALA A 182 0.36 -21.38 0.54
N GLY A 183 0.82 -20.19 0.15
CA GLY A 183 2.15 -19.66 0.43
C GLY A 183 3.30 -20.25 -0.42
N LYS A 184 3.03 -21.09 -1.43
CA LYS A 184 4.09 -21.77 -2.22
C LYS A 184 4.41 -21.03 -3.51
N PHE A 185 5.69 -20.77 -3.80
CA PHE A 185 6.11 -20.18 -5.07
C PHE A 185 6.31 -21.24 -6.15
N PRO A 186 5.99 -20.95 -7.43
CA PRO A 186 6.08 -21.92 -8.53
C PRO A 186 7.45 -22.61 -8.67
N GLU A 187 8.55 -21.89 -8.42
CA GLU A 187 9.92 -22.41 -8.47
C GLU A 187 10.23 -23.46 -7.39
N TYR A 188 9.43 -23.53 -6.32
CA TYR A 188 9.58 -24.53 -5.25
C TYR A 188 8.49 -25.61 -5.30
N VAL A 189 7.66 -25.64 -6.35
CA VAL A 189 6.71 -26.74 -6.58
C VAL A 189 7.39 -27.78 -7.48
N PRO A 190 7.72 -28.98 -6.98
CA PRO A 190 8.19 -30.05 -7.85
C PRO A 190 7.14 -30.32 -8.93
N VAL A 191 7.61 -30.42 -10.18
CA VAL A 191 6.84 -30.54 -11.43
C VAL A 191 5.75 -31.62 -11.35
N GLU A 192 5.95 -32.63 -10.50
CA GLU A 192 5.02 -33.73 -10.24
C GLU A 192 3.65 -33.32 -9.67
N LYS A 193 3.50 -32.12 -9.10
CA LYS A 193 2.23 -31.64 -8.53
C LYS A 193 1.42 -30.71 -9.44
N VAL A 194 1.92 -30.38 -10.63
CA VAL A 194 1.21 -29.51 -11.57
C VAL A 194 0.11 -30.29 -12.33
N GLU A 195 0.20 -31.63 -12.43
CA GLU A 195 -0.81 -32.45 -13.11
C GLU A 195 -2.00 -32.90 -12.22
N PHE A 196 -1.92 -32.77 -10.89
CA PHE A 196 -2.96 -33.26 -9.97
C PHE A 196 -3.69 -32.14 -9.21
N GLY A 197 -4.02 -31.04 -9.88
CA GLY A 197 -4.65 -29.88 -9.24
C GLY A 197 -5.63 -29.15 -10.14
N ARG A 198 -6.64 -29.87 -10.63
CA ARG A 198 -7.85 -29.25 -11.17
C ARG A 198 -8.58 -28.54 -10.00
N VAL A 199 -8.88 -27.26 -10.23
CA VAL A 199 -9.66 -26.29 -9.42
C VAL A 199 -8.89 -25.52 -8.34
#